data_AF-A0A4V2AWT5-F1
#
_entry.id   AF-A0A4V2AWT5-F1
#
_cell.length_a   1.000
_cell.length_b   1.000
_cell.length_c   1.000
_cell.angle_alpha   90.00
_cell.angle_beta   90.00
_cell.angle_gamma   90.00
#
_symmetry.space_group_name_H-M   'P 1'
#
loop_
_entity.id
_entity.type
_entity.pdbx_description
1 polymer ?
#
loop_
_entity_poly.entity_id
_entity_poly.type
_entity_poly.pdbx_seq_one_letter_code
_entity_poly.pdbx_strand_id
1 'polypeptide(L)'
;MDEYFLRAEEFLKTMAEGAEHARTALAQDNWDGYEEAMSVKSNAFHHFLTTDHILESSHPDYLKDDRWLELWNDLQESEKALAAQIEIYQSSLNQTLRKIRKTKVAVGRYQSGQKEKSAFEDGV
;
A
#
# COMPACT_ATOMS: atom_id res chain seq x y z
N MET A 1 24.08 5.00 24.78
CA MET A 1 23.82 4.67 23.37
C MET A 1 23.85 5.99 22.61
N ASP A 2 24.58 6.06 21.51
CA ASP A 2 24.68 7.29 20.70
C ASP A 2 23.28 7.67 20.14
N GLU A 3 22.99 8.97 20.12
CA GLU A 3 21.71 9.52 19.68
C GLU A 3 21.37 9.11 18.25
N TYR A 4 22.38 9.01 17.37
CA TYR A 4 22.17 8.59 15.99
C TYR A 4 21.74 7.13 15.88
N PHE A 5 22.24 6.23 16.74
CA PHE A 5 21.79 4.83 16.77
C PHE A 5 20.32 4.72 17.15
N LEU A 6 19.90 5.49 18.17
CA LEU A 6 18.51 5.52 18.62
C LEU A 6 17.58 6.03 17.51
N ARG A 7 17.96 7.14 16.85
CA ARG A 7 17.18 7.69 15.73
C ARG A 7 17.07 6.73 14.56
N ALA A 8 18.18 6.10 14.16
CA ALA A 8 18.16 5.14 13.06
C ALA A 8 17.24 3.94 13.37
N GLU A 9 17.26 3.44 14.61
CA GLU A 9 16.37 2.38 15.05
C GLU A 9 14.90 2.83 15.05
N GLU A 10 14.60 4.03 15.54
CA GLU A 10 13.26 4.62 15.49
C GLU A 10 12.74 4.71 14.06
N PHE A 11 13.57 5.12 13.10
CA PHE A 11 13.15 5.17 11.70
C PHE A 11 12.88 3.78 11.11
N LEU A 12 13.71 2.77 11.42
CA LEU A 12 13.44 1.39 10.99
C LEU A 12 12.10 0.87 11.54
N LYS A 13 11.84 1.10 12.84
CA LYS A 13 10.56 0.74 13.48
C LYS A 13 9.38 1.48 12.85
N THR A 14 9.52 2.78 12.64
CA THR A 14 8.49 3.61 11.98
C THR A 14 8.17 3.08 10.57
N MET A 15 9.18 2.61 9.83
CA MET A 15 8.95 2.00 8.52
C MET A 15 8.17 0.68 8.60
N ALA A 16 8.51 -0.18 9.56
CA ALA A 16 7.80 -1.45 9.78
C ALA A 16 6.35 -1.21 10.22
N GLU A 17 6.13 -0.31 11.17
CA GLU A 17 4.80 0.12 11.62
C GLU A 17 3.99 0.75 10.47
N GLY A 18 4.61 1.60 9.66
CA GLY A 18 3.99 2.19 8.49
C GLY A 18 3.56 1.14 7.46
N ALA A 19 4.37 0.09 7.25
CA ALA A 19 4.00 -1.02 6.38
C ALA A 19 2.79 -1.80 6.92
N GLU A 20 2.74 -2.04 8.24
CA GLU A 20 1.63 -2.74 8.89
C GLU A 20 0.32 -1.92 8.91
N HIS A 21 0.42 -0.61 9.12
CA HIS A 21 -0.71 0.32 8.98
C HIS A 21 -1.23 0.36 7.54
N ALA A 22 -0.35 0.45 6.55
CA ALA A 22 -0.73 0.41 5.14
C ALA A 22 -1.45 -0.90 4.79
N ARG A 23 -0.95 -2.03 5.31
CA ARG A 23 -1.55 -3.35 5.12
C ARG A 23 -2.97 -3.41 5.70
N THR A 24 -3.12 -2.93 6.93
CA THR A 24 -4.42 -2.89 7.63
C THR A 24 -5.41 -1.98 6.92
N ALA A 25 -4.97 -0.81 6.46
CA ALA A 25 -5.80 0.14 5.73
C ALA A 25 -6.31 -0.46 4.41
N LEU A 26 -5.45 -1.14 3.63
CA LEU A 26 -5.86 -1.86 2.42
C LEU A 26 -6.86 -2.99 2.70
N ALA A 27 -6.69 -3.72 3.80
CA ALA A 27 -7.64 -4.77 4.20
C ALA A 27 -9.04 -4.21 4.53
N GLN A 28 -9.12 -2.93 4.90
CA GLN A 28 -10.35 -2.21 5.24
C GLN A 28 -10.90 -1.37 4.08
N ASP A 29 -10.31 -1.45 2.87
CA ASP A 29 -10.64 -0.59 1.72
C ASP A 29 -10.48 0.92 2.01
N ASN A 30 -9.62 1.25 2.97
CA ASN A 30 -9.32 2.62 3.37
C ASN A 30 -8.09 3.15 2.61
N TRP A 31 -8.32 3.77 1.45
CA TRP A 31 -7.24 4.33 0.62
C TRP A 31 -6.54 5.53 1.26
N ASP A 32 -7.29 6.41 1.92
CA ASP A 32 -6.71 7.60 2.58
C ASP A 32 -5.71 7.17 3.68
N GLY A 33 -6.10 6.18 4.49
CA GLY A 33 -5.22 5.61 5.51
C GLY A 33 -4.00 4.88 4.95
N TYR A 34 -4.14 4.26 3.77
CA TYR A 34 -3.01 3.65 3.07
C TYR A 34 -2.02 4.72 2.59
N GLU A 35 -2.50 5.79 1.95
CA GLU A 35 -1.66 6.89 1.47
C GLU A 35 -0.92 7.60 2.62
N GLU A 36 -1.62 7.86 3.73
CA GLU A 36 -1.03 8.43 4.93
C GLU A 36 0.09 7.55 5.48
N ALA A 37 -0.16 6.25 5.65
CA ALA A 37 0.82 5.29 6.15
C ALA A 37 2.05 5.19 5.23
N MET A 38 1.85 5.18 3.91
CA MET A 38 2.94 5.16 2.93
C MET A 38 3.76 6.45 2.93
N SER A 39 3.12 7.61 3.14
CA SER A 39 3.79 8.90 3.27
C SER A 39 4.70 8.92 4.51
N VAL A 40 4.18 8.50 5.67
CA VAL A 40 4.96 8.40 6.92
C VAL A 40 6.16 7.47 6.73
N LYS A 41 5.94 6.29 6.15
CA LYS A 41 6.99 5.31 5.87
C LYS A 41 8.07 5.87 4.93
N SER A 42 7.67 6.59 3.87
CA SER A 42 8.61 7.22 2.94
C SER A 42 9.46 8.30 3.62
N ASN A 43 8.85 9.10 4.49
CA ASN A 43 9.58 10.11 5.26
C ASN A 43 10.59 9.47 6.21
N ALA A 44 10.19 8.40 6.93
CA ALA A 44 11.09 7.65 7.79
C ALA A 44 12.27 7.05 7.02
N PHE A 45 12.05 6.54 5.81
CA PHE A 45 13.12 6.04 4.95
C PHE A 45 14.15 7.12 4.59
N HIS A 46 13.70 8.31 4.18
CA HIS A 46 14.62 9.40 3.85
C HIS A 46 15.44 9.88 5.06
N HIS A 47 14.81 9.94 6.24
CA HIS A 47 15.51 10.27 7.48
C HIS A 47 16.48 9.17 7.92
N PHE A 48 16.12 7.90 7.73
CA PHE A 48 17.01 6.77 7.96
C PHE A 48 18.26 6.87 7.09
N LEU A 49 18.13 7.07 5.78
CA LEU A 49 19.30 7.20 4.87
C LEU A 49 20.27 8.31 5.29
N THR A 50 19.74 9.43 5.75
CA THR A 50 20.57 10.54 6.23
C THR A 50 21.34 10.15 7.50
N THR A 51 20.68 9.42 8.40
CA THR A 51 21.25 8.96 9.68
C THR A 51 22.27 7.83 9.45
N ASP A 52 21.95 6.89 8.57
CA ASP A 52 22.79 5.78 8.13
C ASP A 52 24.12 6.29 7.57
N HIS A 53 24.09 7.31 6.71
CA HIS A 53 25.32 7.91 6.18
C HIS A 53 26.24 8.49 7.28
N ILE A 54 25.66 9.10 8.32
CA ILE A 54 26.42 9.61 9.47
C ILE A 54 26.99 8.45 10.28
N LEU A 55 26.18 7.44 10.58
CA LEU A 55 26.58 6.27 11.35
C LEU A 55 27.66 5.45 10.65
N GLU A 56 27.57 5.25 9.34
CA GLU A 56 28.58 4.52 8.56
C GLU A 56 29.94 5.24 8.61
N SER A 57 29.94 6.57 8.68
CA SER A 57 31.16 7.38 8.78
C SER A 57 31.86 7.28 10.14
N SER A 58 31.10 7.16 11.23
CA SER A 58 31.63 7.11 12.60
C SER A 58 31.79 5.69 13.14
N HIS A 59 30.94 4.76 12.69
CA HIS A 59 30.88 3.36 13.06
C HIS A 59 30.77 2.48 11.81
N PRO A 60 31.90 2.27 11.10
CA PRO A 60 31.93 1.33 9.99
C PRO A 60 31.44 -0.03 10.47
N ASP A 61 30.65 -0.73 9.64
CA ASP A 61 30.12 -2.07 9.92
C ASP A 61 29.06 -2.19 11.05
N TYR A 62 28.49 -1.09 11.55
CA TYR A 62 27.48 -1.16 12.62
C TYR A 62 26.26 -2.03 12.27
N LEU A 63 25.92 -2.14 10.97
CA LEU A 63 24.84 -2.98 10.46
C LEU A 63 25.09 -4.50 10.59
N LYS A 64 26.31 -4.93 10.91
CA LYS A 64 26.64 -6.36 11.13
C LYS A 64 26.29 -6.86 12.52
N ASP A 65 25.92 -5.97 13.43
CA ASP A 65 25.45 -6.33 14.77
C ASP A 65 24.07 -7.01 14.68
N ASP A 66 23.90 -8.10 15.44
CA ASP A 66 22.69 -8.93 15.48
C ASP A 66 21.42 -8.09 15.68
N ARG A 67 21.51 -7.02 16.47
CA ARG A 67 20.39 -6.12 16.70
C ARG A 67 19.86 -5.45 15.42
N TRP A 68 20.76 -5.02 14.54
CA TRP A 68 20.38 -4.38 13.28
C TRP A 68 19.84 -5.39 12.27
N LEU A 69 20.39 -6.61 12.30
CA LEU A 69 19.87 -7.72 11.52
C LEU A 69 18.44 -8.09 11.93
N GLU A 70 18.13 -8.11 13.22
CA GLU A 70 16.77 -8.32 13.73
C GLU A 70 15.80 -7.25 13.21
N LEU A 71 16.12 -5.96 13.40
CA LEU A 71 15.28 -4.85 12.92
C LEU A 71 15.06 -4.89 11.40
N TRP A 72 16.10 -5.26 10.65
CA TRP A 72 16.01 -5.40 9.21
C TRP A 72 15.10 -6.57 8.80
N ASN A 73 15.19 -7.70 9.49
CA ASN A 73 14.33 -8.85 9.25
C ASN A 73 12.86 -8.53 9.54
N ASP A 74 12.57 -7.84 10.65
CA ASP A 74 11.21 -7.39 11.01
C ASP A 74 10.61 -6.46 9.95
N LEU A 75 11.42 -5.52 9.45
CA LEU A 75 11.02 -4.65 8.35
C LEU A 75 10.72 -5.46 7.08
N GLN A 76 11.60 -6.40 6.71
CA GLN A 76 11.40 -7.24 5.53
C GLN A 76 10.15 -8.11 5.64
N GLU A 77 9.82 -8.62 6.82
CA GLU A 77 8.60 -9.40 7.06
C GLU A 77 7.36 -8.53 6.86
N SER A 78 7.36 -7.33 7.45
CA SER A 78 6.27 -6.36 7.28
C SER A 78 6.05 -5.97 5.81
N GLU A 79 7.14 -5.75 5.06
CA GLU A 79 7.08 -5.42 3.63
C GLU A 79 6.53 -6.58 2.77
N LYS A 80 6.94 -7.82 3.08
CA LYS A 80 6.39 -9.01 2.40
C LYS A 80 4.90 -9.14 2.66
N ALA A 81 4.46 -8.91 3.89
CA ALA A 81 3.05 -8.96 4.26
C ALA A 81 2.24 -7.86 3.54
N LEU A 82 2.77 -6.64 3.46
CA LEU A 82 2.15 -5.54 2.71
C LEU A 82 2.06 -5.87 1.20
N ALA A 83 3.14 -6.38 0.59
CA ALA A 83 3.15 -6.76 -0.81
C ALA A 83 2.07 -7.82 -1.13
N ALA A 84 1.97 -8.85 -0.29
CA ALA A 84 0.93 -9.88 -0.43
C ALA A 84 -0.48 -9.27 -0.32
N GLN A 85 -0.69 -8.32 0.59
CA GLN A 85 -1.99 -7.65 0.73
C GLN A 85 -2.34 -6.79 -0.48
N ILE A 86 -1.35 -6.11 -1.09
CA ILE A 86 -1.54 -5.35 -2.33
C ILE A 86 -2.00 -6.29 -3.46
N GLU A 87 -1.38 -7.46 -3.60
CA GLU A 87 -1.78 -8.46 -4.62
C GLU A 87 -3.22 -8.94 -4.42
N ILE A 88 -3.61 -9.24 -3.17
CA ILE A 88 -4.98 -9.63 -2.81
C ILE A 88 -5.96 -8.52 -3.20
N TYR A 89 -5.64 -7.28 -2.82
CA TYR A 89 -6.48 -6.12 -3.09
C TYR A 89 -6.64 -5.86 -4.59
N GLN A 90 -5.54 -5.92 -5.35
CA GLN A 90 -5.55 -5.78 -6.81
C GLN A 90 -6.41 -6.86 -7.48
N SER A 91 -6.33 -8.11 -7.01
CA SER A 91 -7.17 -9.21 -7.50
C SER A 91 -8.66 -8.93 -7.24
N SER A 92 -9.01 -8.47 -6.04
CA SER A 92 -10.38 -8.08 -5.67
C SER A 92 -10.92 -6.95 -6.55
N LEU A 93 -10.15 -5.87 -6.73
CA LEU A 93 -10.50 -4.76 -7.61
C LEU A 93 -10.76 -5.22 -9.05
N ASN A 94 -9.88 -6.07 -9.59
CA ASN A 94 -10.04 -6.62 -10.93
C ASN A 94 -11.34 -7.42 -11.08
N GLN A 95 -11.73 -8.19 -10.07
CA GLN A 95 -13.01 -8.90 -10.06
C GLN A 95 -14.20 -7.93 -10.03
N THR A 96 -14.13 -6.90 -9.18
CA THR A 96 -15.16 -5.86 -9.09
C THR A 96 -15.31 -5.11 -10.41
N LEU A 97 -14.21 -4.69 -11.04
CA LEU A 97 -14.22 -4.05 -12.35
C LEU A 97 -14.83 -4.95 -13.44
N ARG A 98 -14.53 -6.26 -13.42
CA ARG A 98 -15.17 -7.22 -14.34
C ARG A 98 -16.68 -7.29 -14.13
N LYS A 99 -17.16 -7.29 -12.89
CA LYS A 99 -18.61 -7.26 -12.57
C LYS A 99 -19.25 -5.97 -13.07
N ILE A 100 -18.65 -4.81 -12.78
CA ILE A 100 -19.14 -3.50 -13.23
C ILE A 100 -19.22 -3.44 -14.76
N ARG A 101 -18.20 -3.93 -15.49
CA ARG A 101 -18.22 -3.99 -16.95
C ARG A 101 -19.38 -4.83 -17.49
N LYS A 102 -19.66 -6.00 -16.90
CA LYS A 102 -20.82 -6.83 -17.27
C LYS A 102 -22.14 -6.09 -17.03
N THR A 103 -22.29 -5.43 -15.89
CA THR A 103 -23.48 -4.64 -15.57
C THR A 103 -23.65 -3.47 -16.55
N LYS A 104 -22.58 -2.75 -16.89
CA LYS A 104 -22.62 -1.67 -17.90
C LYS A 104 -23.09 -2.18 -19.25
N VAL A 105 -22.60 -3.33 -19.71
CA VAL A 105 -23.07 -3.96 -20.97
C VAL A 105 -24.55 -4.30 -20.90
N ALA A 106 -25.03 -4.85 -19.77
CA ALA A 106 -26.44 -5.15 -19.60
C ALA A 106 -27.31 -3.89 -19.64
N VAL A 107 -26.93 -2.83 -18.92
CA VAL A 107 -27.62 -1.52 -18.96
C VAL A 107 -27.63 -0.93 -20.38
N GLY A 108 -26.50 -0.99 -21.08
CA GLY A 108 -26.40 -0.52 -22.47
C GLY A 108 -27.38 -1.22 -23.42
N ARG A 109 -27.65 -2.53 -23.21
CA ARG A 109 -28.67 -3.26 -23.99
C ARG A 109 -30.08 -2.74 -23.75
N TYR A 110 -30.40 -2.31 -22.53
CA TYR A 110 -31.71 -1.69 -22.24
C TYR A 110 -31.82 -0.31 -22.90
N GLN A 111 -30.74 0.48 -22.93
CA GLN A 111 -30.72 1.78 -23.60
C GLN A 111 -30.77 1.66 -25.13
N SER A 112 -30.13 0.64 -25.73
CA SER A 112 -30.22 0.39 -27.18
C SER A 112 -31.59 -0.19 -27.57
N GLY A 113 -32.15 -1.09 -26.75
CA GLY A 113 -33.48 -1.66 -26.96
C GLY A 113 -34.63 -0.67 -26.80
N GLN A 114 -34.43 0.43 -26.05
CA GLN A 114 -35.42 1.52 -25.99
C GLN A 114 -35.47 2.39 -27.25
N LYS A 115 -34.37 2.54 -28.00
CA LYS A 115 -34.42 3.22 -29.31
C LYS A 115 -35.20 2.43 -30.36
N GLU A 116 -35.15 1.09 -30.30
CA GLU A 116 -35.92 0.24 -31.22
C GLU A 116 -37.39 0.02 -30.77
N LYS A 117 -37.71 0.26 -29.49
CA LYS A 117 -39.09 0.19 -28.95
C LYS A 117 -39.83 1.51 -28.85
N SER A 118 -39.25 2.62 -29.32
CA SER A 118 -40.01 3.87 -29.55
C SER A 118 -41.02 3.75 -30.72
N ALA A 119 -41.18 2.57 -31.31
CA ALA A 119 -42.27 2.23 -32.22
C ALA A 119 -43.58 1.79 -31.51
N PHE A 120 -43.66 1.88 -30.17
CA PHE A 120 -44.87 1.51 -29.41
C PHE A 120 -45.84 2.67 -29.11
N GLU A 121 -45.62 3.90 -29.63
CA GLU A 121 -46.51 5.05 -29.41
C GLU A 121 -47.01 5.77 -30.68
N ASP A 122 -46.94 5.16 -31.87
CA ASP A 122 -47.61 5.69 -33.08
C ASP A 122 -48.53 4.64 -33.72
N GLY A 123 -49.52 4.16 -32.96
CA GLY A 123 -50.46 3.18 -33.51
C GLY A 123 -51.58 2.71 -32.60
N VAL A 124 -52.33 3.63 -31.97
CA VAL A 124 -53.77 3.50 -31.69
C VAL A 124 -54.41 4.89 -31.73
#